data_AF-A0A7J7VAX2-F1
#
_entry.id   AF-A0A7J7VAX2-F1
#
_cell.length_a   1.000
_cell.length_b   1.000
_cell.length_c   1.000
_cell.angle_alpha   90.00
_cell.angle_beta   90.00
_cell.angle_gamma   90.00
#
_symmetry.space_group_name_H-M   'P 1'
#
loop_
_entity.id
_entity.type
_entity.pdbx_description
1 polymer ?
#
loop_
_entity_poly.entity_id
_entity_poly.type
_entity_poly.pdbx_seq_one_letter_code
_entity_poly.pdbx_strand_id
1 'polypeptide(L)'
;MMESYIAVLTKGICQSEENGSFLSKDFDARKAYLAGSIKDVVSQFGMETVILHTALMLKKRIVVYHPKIEAVQEFTRTLPALVWHRQDWTILHSYVHLDADELEALQLCPEAMTMGKLHKEMGHLIVQSAEDPEKSDSQVIQDISLKTKEIFTNLAPFSEASGDGGKRVLNLEALKQRRFPPATENFLYHLAAAEQMLKI
;
A
#
# COMPACT_ATOMS: atom_id res chain seq x y z
N MET A 1 12.74 26.36 3.53
CA MET A 1 11.98 25.20 2.98
C MET A 1 11.18 25.58 1.74
N MET A 2 10.33 26.61 1.78
CA MET A 2 9.52 27.03 0.62
C MET A 2 10.35 27.48 -0.60
N GLU A 3 11.41 28.28 -0.37
CA GLU A 3 12.30 28.73 -1.44
C GLU A 3 13.01 27.57 -2.15
N SER A 4 13.50 26.60 -1.38
CA SER A 4 14.13 25.39 -1.90
C SER A 4 13.14 24.57 -2.74
N TYR A 5 11.90 24.42 -2.27
CA TYR A 5 10.84 23.72 -3.00
C TYR A 5 10.49 24.41 -4.32
N ILE A 6 10.32 25.74 -4.30
CA ILE A 6 10.06 26.54 -5.51
C ILE A 6 11.26 26.47 -6.48
N ALA A 7 12.49 26.47 -5.98
CA ALA A 7 13.69 26.33 -6.80
C ALA A 7 13.74 24.97 -7.50
N VAL A 8 13.40 23.87 -6.82
CA VAL A 8 13.28 22.55 -7.46
C VAL A 8 12.16 22.54 -8.50
N LEU A 9 10.98 23.10 -8.20
CA LEU A 9 9.86 23.14 -9.13
C LEU A 9 10.14 23.96 -10.40
N THR A 10 10.81 25.10 -10.26
CA THR A 10 11.02 26.04 -11.36
C THR A 10 12.33 25.81 -12.12
N LYS A 11 13.39 25.41 -11.41
CA LYS A 11 14.75 25.27 -11.96
C LYS A 11 15.23 23.83 -11.98
N GLY A 12 14.53 22.91 -11.33
CA GLY A 12 14.93 21.50 -11.23
C GLY A 12 16.11 21.25 -10.30
N ILE A 13 16.60 22.26 -9.57
CA ILE A 13 17.74 22.13 -8.65
C ILE A 13 17.47 22.92 -7.37
N CYS A 14 17.95 22.44 -6.23
CA CYS A 14 18.17 23.29 -5.06
C CYS A 14 19.56 23.05 -4.48
N GLN A 15 20.20 24.13 -4.03
CA GLN A 15 21.48 24.07 -3.33
C GLN A 15 21.24 24.54 -1.89
N SER A 16 21.72 23.77 -0.92
CA SER A 16 21.71 24.11 0.49
C SER A 16 23.11 23.90 1.06
N GLU A 17 23.54 24.79 1.96
CA GLU A 17 24.84 24.68 2.62
C GLU A 17 24.92 23.46 3.54
N GLU A 18 23.79 23.04 4.14
CA GLU A 18 23.72 21.90 5.05
C GLU A 18 23.50 20.56 4.34
N ASN A 19 22.66 20.53 3.29
CA ASN A 19 22.20 19.29 2.66
C ASN A 19 22.77 19.05 1.25
N GLY A 20 23.69 19.92 0.80
CA GLY A 20 24.30 19.85 -0.53
C GLY A 20 23.35 20.25 -1.68
N SER A 21 23.67 19.79 -2.88
CA SER A 21 22.90 20.07 -4.09
C SER A 21 21.96 18.91 -4.44
N PHE A 22 20.67 19.22 -4.58
CA PHE A 22 19.67 18.30 -5.11
C PHE A 22 19.36 18.65 -6.57
N LEU A 23 19.32 17.63 -7.43
CA LEU A 23 18.84 17.73 -8.80
C LEU A 23 17.62 16.85 -8.98
N SER A 24 16.53 17.42 -9.49
CA SER A 24 15.29 16.69 -9.75
C SER A 24 15.45 15.55 -10.76
N LYS A 25 16.47 15.61 -11.64
CA LYS A 25 16.75 14.58 -12.64
C LYS A 25 17.34 13.30 -12.04
N ASP A 26 18.02 13.44 -10.90
CA ASP A 26 18.68 12.32 -10.21
C ASP A 26 17.76 11.69 -9.15
N PHE A 27 16.57 12.27 -8.95
CA PHE A 27 15.57 11.78 -8.03
C PHE A 27 14.89 10.52 -8.57
N ASP A 28 15.12 9.38 -7.91
CA ASP A 28 14.39 8.14 -8.15
C ASP A 28 13.40 7.91 -7.00
N ALA A 29 12.10 8.01 -7.31
CA ALA A 29 11.03 7.79 -6.33
C ALA A 29 11.13 6.41 -5.66
N ARG A 30 11.58 5.37 -6.38
CA ARG A 30 11.74 4.01 -5.82
C ARG A 30 12.83 3.99 -4.77
N LYS A 31 13.97 4.65 -5.03
CA LYS A 31 15.05 4.77 -4.04
C LYS A 31 14.58 5.54 -2.81
N ALA A 32 13.74 6.57 -2.99
CA ALA A 32 13.19 7.34 -1.88
C ALA A 32 12.26 6.49 -0.99
N TYR A 33 11.45 5.59 -1.56
CA TYR A 33 10.61 4.68 -0.78
C TYR A 33 11.40 3.55 -0.12
N LEU A 34 12.45 3.05 -0.76
CA LEU A 34 13.36 2.05 -0.18
C LEU A 34 14.28 2.61 0.90
N ALA A 35 14.39 3.93 1.01
CA ALA A 35 15.19 4.58 2.03
C ALA A 35 14.53 4.53 3.43
N GLY A 36 13.21 4.31 3.51
CA GLY A 36 12.53 4.11 4.78
C GLY A 36 12.55 2.64 5.22
N SER A 37 12.46 2.41 6.53
CA SER A 37 12.47 1.07 7.13
C SER A 37 11.05 0.48 7.18
N ILE A 38 10.80 -0.59 6.42
CA ILE A 38 9.55 -1.36 6.55
C ILE A 38 9.58 -2.16 7.86
N LYS A 39 10.77 -2.57 8.33
CA LYS A 39 10.92 -3.26 9.60
C LYS A 39 10.46 -2.40 10.78
N ASP A 40 10.71 -1.10 10.73
CA ASP A 40 10.29 -0.16 11.78
C ASP A 40 8.76 -0.06 11.85
N VAL A 41 8.10 0.05 10.68
CA VAL A 41 6.63 0.00 10.58
C VAL A 41 6.08 -1.29 11.20
N VAL A 42 6.66 -2.43 10.84
CA VAL A 42 6.20 -3.73 11.36
C VAL A 42 6.47 -3.84 12.86
N SER A 43 7.58 -3.32 13.37
CA SER A 43 7.86 -3.30 14.81
C SER A 43 6.87 -2.44 15.60
N GLN A 44 6.37 -1.36 15.00
CA GLN A 44 5.43 -0.45 15.64
C GLN A 44 4.01 -1.02 15.68
N PHE A 45 3.57 -1.66 14.58
CA PHE A 45 2.18 -2.12 14.42
C PHE A 45 2.01 -3.63 14.58
N GLY A 46 3.07 -4.42 14.58
CA GLY A 46 3.01 -5.88 14.70
C GLY A 46 2.06 -6.52 13.68
N MET A 47 1.12 -7.32 14.18
CA MET A 47 0.14 -8.04 13.37
C MET A 47 -0.83 -7.09 12.66
N GLU A 48 -1.10 -5.91 13.22
CA GLU A 48 -1.97 -4.89 12.67
C GLU A 48 -1.41 -4.27 11.38
N THR A 49 -0.12 -4.47 11.07
CA THR A 49 0.47 -4.08 9.79
C THR A 49 -0.28 -4.68 8.59
N VAL A 50 -0.92 -5.84 8.76
CA VAL A 50 -1.74 -6.43 7.70
C VAL A 50 -2.99 -5.63 7.37
N ILE A 51 -3.52 -4.86 8.32
CA ILE A 51 -4.65 -3.97 8.09
C ILE A 51 -4.20 -2.84 7.15
N LEU A 52 -3.01 -2.28 7.39
CA LEU A 52 -2.40 -1.28 6.51
C LEU A 52 -2.14 -1.85 5.12
N HIS A 53 -1.53 -3.04 5.03
CA HIS A 53 -1.31 -3.73 3.77
C HIS A 53 -2.64 -3.95 3.02
N THR A 54 -3.69 -4.40 3.72
CA THR A 54 -4.99 -4.65 3.10
C THR A 54 -5.68 -3.37 2.67
N ALA A 55 -5.64 -2.30 3.46
CA ALA A 55 -6.19 -1.00 3.10
C ALA A 55 -5.52 -0.45 1.82
N LEU A 56 -4.19 -0.59 1.71
CA LEU A 56 -3.43 -0.23 0.51
C LEU A 56 -3.78 -1.11 -0.68
N MET A 57 -3.96 -2.42 -0.47
CA MET A 57 -4.42 -3.36 -1.49
C MET A 57 -5.81 -3.04 -2.00
N LEU A 58 -6.70 -2.51 -1.15
CA LEU A 58 -8.06 -2.15 -1.52
C LEU A 58 -8.22 -0.70 -1.98
N LYS A 59 -7.11 0.06 -2.14
CA LYS A 59 -7.11 1.49 -2.50
C LYS A 59 -7.99 2.34 -1.56
N LYS A 60 -8.04 1.98 -0.27
CA LYS A 60 -8.76 2.74 0.75
C LYS A 60 -7.98 4.00 1.11
N ARG A 61 -8.69 5.05 1.54
CA ARG A 61 -8.07 6.29 2.05
C ARG A 61 -7.49 6.01 3.43
N ILE A 62 -6.19 6.30 3.61
CA ILE A 62 -5.48 6.10 4.87
C ILE A 62 -5.09 7.47 5.41
N VAL A 63 -5.39 7.72 6.68
CA VAL A 63 -4.97 8.93 7.39
C VAL A 63 -3.90 8.54 8.40
N VAL A 64 -2.79 9.28 8.39
CA VAL A 64 -1.68 9.11 9.33
C VAL A 64 -1.63 10.36 10.20
N TYR A 65 -1.73 10.16 11.52
CA TYR A 65 -1.66 11.22 12.50
C TYR A 65 -0.46 11.00 13.43
N HIS A 66 0.37 12.03 13.58
CA HIS A 66 1.48 12.03 14.53
C HIS A 66 1.84 13.47 14.91
N PRO A 67 2.23 13.77 16.17
CA PRO A 67 2.57 15.13 16.61
C PRO A 67 3.81 15.73 15.92
N LYS A 68 4.70 14.88 15.39
CA LYS A 68 5.89 15.28 14.63
C LYS A 68 5.68 15.01 13.14
N ILE A 69 5.86 16.04 12.32
CA ILE A 69 5.67 15.96 10.87
C ILE A 69 6.72 15.08 10.20
N GLU A 70 7.94 15.02 10.73
CA GLU A 70 9.01 14.19 10.16
C GLU A 70 8.62 12.72 10.20
N ALA A 71 8.08 12.25 11.33
CA ALA A 71 7.61 10.88 11.48
C ALA A 71 6.41 10.57 10.57
N VAL A 72 5.48 11.51 10.37
CA VAL A 72 4.39 11.34 9.39
C VAL A 72 4.97 11.15 7.99
N GLN A 73 5.93 11.99 7.59
CA GLN A 73 6.51 11.94 6.26
C GLN A 73 7.34 10.66 6.04
N GLU A 74 8.12 10.24 7.02
CA GLU A 74 8.90 9.00 6.98
C GLU A 74 7.97 7.79 6.86
N PHE A 75 6.95 7.71 7.72
CA PHE A 75 5.96 6.64 7.68
C PHE A 75 5.17 6.62 6.36
N THR A 76 4.75 7.78 5.87
CA THR A 76 4.01 7.85 4.59
C THR A 76 4.87 7.38 3.42
N ARG A 77 6.20 7.57 3.47
CA ARG A 77 7.13 7.08 2.44
C ARG A 77 7.35 5.57 2.49
N THR A 78 7.14 4.91 3.62
CA THR A 78 7.30 3.45 3.74
C THR A 78 6.04 2.68 3.34
N LEU A 79 4.84 3.27 3.40
CA LEU A 79 3.59 2.61 3.02
C LEU A 79 3.60 1.96 1.61
N PRO A 80 4.17 2.57 0.55
CA PRO A 80 4.33 1.94 -0.76
C PRO A 80 5.06 0.59 -0.74
N ALA A 81 5.98 0.40 0.20
CA ALA A 81 6.78 -0.80 0.33
C ALA A 81 5.91 -2.03 0.64
N LEU A 82 4.79 -1.86 1.34
CA LEU A 82 3.83 -2.93 1.62
C LEU A 82 3.08 -3.41 0.37
N VAL A 83 3.02 -2.60 -0.70
CA VAL A 83 2.30 -2.91 -1.95
C VAL A 83 3.20 -2.70 -3.17
N TRP A 84 4.49 -3.04 -3.02
CA TRP A 84 5.53 -2.78 -4.02
C TRP A 84 5.25 -3.33 -5.43
N HIS A 85 4.50 -4.43 -5.50
CA HIS A 85 4.07 -5.05 -6.76
C HIS A 85 3.20 -4.13 -7.64
N ARG A 86 2.51 -3.12 -7.08
CA ARG A 86 1.65 -2.20 -7.85
C ARG A 86 2.44 -1.33 -8.81
N GLN A 87 3.65 -0.93 -8.41
CA GLN A 87 4.51 0.02 -9.14
C GLN A 87 3.84 1.36 -9.51
N ASP A 88 2.69 1.67 -8.91
CA ASP A 88 1.98 2.94 -9.03
C ASP A 88 1.95 3.60 -7.65
N TRP A 89 2.80 4.61 -7.49
CA TRP A 89 3.03 5.32 -6.23
C TRP A 89 2.45 6.72 -6.22
N THR A 90 1.72 7.08 -7.29
CA THR A 90 0.98 8.35 -7.37
C THR A 90 -0.19 8.40 -6.39
N ILE A 91 -0.59 7.26 -5.83
CA ILE A 91 -1.72 7.10 -4.91
C ILE A 91 -1.47 7.62 -3.50
N LEU A 92 -0.23 7.98 -3.15
CA LEU A 92 0.08 8.54 -1.83
C LEU A 92 0.34 10.03 -1.93
N HIS A 93 -0.62 10.79 -1.41
CA HIS A 93 -0.46 12.20 -1.13
C HIS A 93 -0.42 12.37 0.38
N SER A 94 0.70 12.85 0.91
CA SER A 94 0.78 13.32 2.30
C SER A 94 -0.12 14.55 2.44
N TYR A 95 -1.38 14.32 2.73
CA TYR A 95 -2.38 15.36 2.90
C TYR A 95 -2.29 15.91 4.32
N VAL A 96 -1.91 17.18 4.47
CA VAL A 96 -1.56 17.80 5.77
C VAL A 96 -2.74 18.57 6.38
N HIS A 97 -3.91 18.60 5.72
CA HIS A 97 -5.04 19.42 6.15
C HIS A 97 -6.37 18.69 5.96
N LEU A 98 -6.85 17.97 6.97
CA LEU A 98 -8.20 17.39 6.92
C LEU A 98 -9.22 18.48 7.24
N ASP A 99 -10.23 18.64 6.38
CA ASP A 99 -11.39 19.47 6.69
C ASP A 99 -12.32 18.75 7.68
N ALA A 100 -13.16 19.48 8.40
CA ALA A 100 -14.13 18.96 9.37
C ALA A 100 -15.04 17.89 8.74
N ASP A 101 -15.47 18.09 7.49
CA ASP A 101 -16.30 17.14 6.75
C ASP A 101 -15.56 15.82 6.47
N GLU A 102 -14.25 15.87 6.21
CA GLU A 102 -13.43 14.67 5.98
C GLU A 102 -13.22 13.90 7.30
N LEU A 103 -13.06 14.63 8.41
CA LEU A 103 -12.95 14.04 9.73
C LEU A 103 -14.26 13.37 10.16
N GLU A 104 -15.40 13.99 9.90
CA GLU A 104 -16.72 13.42 10.17
C GLU A 104 -16.97 12.18 9.31
N ALA A 105 -16.59 12.21 8.02
CA ALA A 105 -16.67 11.06 7.14
C ALA A 105 -15.80 9.87 7.61
N LEU A 106 -14.63 10.14 8.19
CA LEU A 106 -13.78 9.11 8.79
C LEU A 106 -14.42 8.49 10.04
N GLN A 107 -15.08 9.30 10.87
CA GLN A 107 -15.78 8.84 12.07
C GLN A 107 -17.04 8.01 11.75
N LEU A 108 -17.69 8.29 10.61
CA LEU A 108 -18.88 7.60 10.15
C LEU A 108 -18.61 6.25 9.48
N CYS A 109 -17.35 5.90 9.18
CA CYS A 109 -16.99 4.61 8.58
C CYS A 109 -16.99 3.48 9.62
N PRO A 110 -18.00 2.60 9.68
CA PRO A 110 -18.11 1.55 10.69
C PRO A 110 -17.47 0.23 10.23
N GLU A 111 -16.86 0.20 9.03
CA GLU A 111 -16.31 -1.03 8.45
C GLU A 111 -15.02 -1.44 9.17
N ALA A 112 -15.19 -2.09 10.32
CA ALA A 112 -14.14 -2.91 10.90
C ALA A 112 -13.84 -4.07 9.93
N MET A 113 -12.64 -4.05 9.35
CA MET A 113 -12.18 -5.12 8.49
C MET A 113 -12.21 -6.44 9.26
N THR A 114 -13.02 -7.40 8.80
CA THR A 114 -13.06 -8.73 9.42
C THR A 114 -11.87 -9.56 8.97
N MET A 115 -10.97 -9.85 9.91
CA MET A 115 -9.74 -10.60 9.68
C MET A 115 -10.00 -12.09 9.38
N GLY A 116 -10.17 -12.40 8.10
CA GLY A 116 -10.18 -13.78 7.58
C GLY A 116 -8.83 -14.51 7.69
N LYS A 117 -8.83 -15.82 7.43
CA LYS A 117 -7.63 -16.68 7.52
C LYS A 117 -6.47 -16.17 6.64
N LEU A 118 -6.76 -15.72 5.42
CA LEU A 118 -5.75 -15.16 4.51
C LEU A 118 -5.02 -13.95 5.10
N HIS A 119 -5.76 -13.04 5.74
CA HIS A 119 -5.15 -11.87 6.37
C HIS A 119 -4.29 -12.29 7.56
N LYS A 120 -4.71 -13.27 8.35
CA LYS A 120 -3.87 -13.78 9.44
C LYS A 120 -2.58 -14.40 8.89
N GLU A 121 -2.66 -15.23 7.85
CA GLU A 121 -1.48 -15.82 7.21
C GLU A 121 -0.53 -14.75 6.64
N MET A 122 -1.08 -13.71 5.99
CA MET A 122 -0.30 -12.59 5.49
C MET A 122 0.35 -11.78 6.63
N GLY A 123 -0.38 -11.51 7.71
CA GLY A 123 0.16 -10.82 8.88
C GLY A 123 1.31 -11.58 9.54
N HIS A 124 1.17 -12.90 9.71
CA HIS A 124 2.26 -13.73 10.23
C HIS A 124 3.49 -13.68 9.33
N LEU A 125 3.32 -13.75 8.00
CA LEU A 125 4.44 -13.63 7.06
C LEU A 125 5.15 -12.28 7.18
N ILE A 126 4.39 -11.17 7.23
CA ILE A 126 4.95 -9.82 7.37
C ILE A 126 5.79 -9.72 8.64
N VAL A 127 5.22 -10.13 9.79
CA VAL A 127 5.90 -10.07 11.09
C VAL A 127 7.13 -10.98 11.11
N GLN A 128 7.00 -12.24 10.70
CA GLN A 128 8.11 -13.19 10.68
C GLN A 128 9.25 -12.76 9.78
N SER A 129 8.95 -12.19 8.60
CA SER A 129 10.00 -11.71 7.70
C SER A 129 10.69 -10.47 8.25
N ALA A 130 9.96 -9.56 8.89
CA ALA A 130 10.52 -8.34 9.48
C ALA A 130 11.27 -8.56 10.81
N GLU A 131 10.90 -9.57 11.59
CA GLU A 131 11.61 -9.91 12.84
C GLU A 131 12.91 -10.68 12.59
N ASP A 132 13.09 -11.24 11.38
CA ASP A 132 14.32 -11.93 10.99
C ASP A 132 15.50 -10.92 10.92
N PRO A 133 16.52 -11.06 11.78
CA PRO A 133 17.68 -10.16 11.78
C PRO A 133 18.54 -10.31 10.53
N GLU A 134 18.49 -11.47 9.85
CA GLU A 134 19.28 -11.73 8.65
C GLU A 134 18.64 -11.14 7.38
N LYS A 135 17.38 -10.68 7.47
CA LYS A 135 16.67 -10.06 6.35
C LYS A 135 16.77 -8.54 6.38
N SER A 136 17.17 -8.00 5.24
CA SER A 136 17.07 -6.58 4.89
C SER A 136 15.62 -6.17 4.57
N ASP A 137 15.31 -4.88 4.67
CA ASP A 137 14.02 -4.32 4.25
C ASP A 137 13.63 -4.72 2.82
N SER A 138 14.59 -4.75 1.90
CA SER A 138 14.35 -5.16 0.52
C SER A 138 13.89 -6.62 0.40
N GLN A 139 14.43 -7.53 1.22
CA GLN A 139 13.99 -8.92 1.26
C GLN A 139 12.59 -9.05 1.86
N VAL A 140 12.27 -8.28 2.91
CA VAL A 140 10.92 -8.23 3.50
C VAL A 140 9.89 -7.76 2.45
N ILE A 141 10.20 -6.69 1.72
CA ILE A 141 9.36 -6.18 0.63
C ILE A 141 9.16 -7.23 -0.46
N GLN A 142 10.21 -7.97 -0.79
CA GLN A 142 10.15 -9.05 -1.78
C GLN A 142 9.24 -10.19 -1.31
N ASP A 143 9.36 -10.64 -0.07
CA ASP A 143 8.53 -11.69 0.52
C ASP A 143 7.04 -11.30 0.48
N ILE A 144 6.73 -10.08 0.92
CA ILE A 144 5.37 -9.50 0.89
C ILE A 144 4.84 -9.49 -0.55
N SER A 145 5.67 -9.06 -1.51
CA SER A 145 5.29 -8.99 -2.92
C SER A 145 5.04 -10.38 -3.51
N LEU A 146 5.87 -11.37 -3.18
CA LEU A 146 5.70 -12.76 -3.62
C LEU A 146 4.41 -13.35 -3.06
N LYS A 147 4.15 -13.17 -1.75
CA LYS A 147 2.92 -13.66 -1.13
C LYS A 147 1.68 -13.00 -1.72
N THR A 148 1.76 -11.72 -2.02
CA THR A 148 0.67 -10.98 -2.68
C THR A 148 0.39 -11.54 -4.09
N LYS A 149 1.43 -11.88 -4.86
CA LYS A 149 1.28 -12.53 -6.17
C LYS A 149 0.65 -13.93 -6.07
N GLU A 150 0.92 -14.69 -5.01
CA GLU A 150 0.23 -15.96 -4.76
C GLU A 150 -1.28 -15.75 -4.56
N ILE A 151 -1.67 -14.72 -3.81
CA ILE A 151 -3.09 -14.35 -3.61
C ILE A 151 -3.74 -14.00 -4.95
N PHE A 152 -3.07 -13.23 -5.82
CA PHE A 152 -3.57 -12.94 -7.17
C PHE A 152 -3.64 -14.19 -8.05
N THR A 153 -2.71 -15.13 -7.89
CA THR A 153 -2.75 -16.40 -8.63
C THR A 153 -3.97 -17.23 -8.24
N ASN A 154 -4.41 -17.16 -6.97
CA ASN A 154 -5.66 -17.78 -6.53
C ASN A 154 -6.91 -17.14 -7.15
N LEU A 155 -6.83 -15.87 -7.56
CA LEU A 155 -7.90 -15.18 -8.29
C LEU A 155 -7.94 -15.51 -9.78
N ALA A 156 -6.79 -15.89 -10.37
CA ALA A 156 -6.67 -16.10 -11.81
C ALA A 156 -7.68 -17.12 -12.41
N PRO A 157 -8.00 -18.26 -11.77
CA PRO A 157 -8.99 -19.22 -12.29
C PRO A 157 -10.42 -18.67 -12.36
N PHE A 158 -10.71 -17.60 -11.62
CA PHE A 158 -12.02 -16.95 -11.59
C PHE A 158 -12.08 -15.73 -12.51
N SER A 159 -11.00 -15.47 -13.26
CA SER A 159 -10.90 -14.31 -14.12
C SER A 159 -10.82 -14.75 -15.59
N GLU A 160 -11.76 -14.28 -16.40
CA GLU A 160 -11.83 -14.53 -17.83
C GLU A 160 -11.22 -13.35 -18.59
N ALA A 161 -10.52 -13.62 -19.70
CA ALA A 161 -10.04 -12.55 -20.57
C ALA A 161 -11.24 -11.89 -21.27
N SER A 162 -11.45 -10.59 -21.05
CA SER A 162 -12.37 -9.82 -21.88
C SER A 162 -11.77 -9.67 -23.28
N GLY A 163 -12.61 -9.82 -24.31
CA GLY A 163 -12.22 -9.79 -25.73
C GLY A 163 -11.65 -8.47 -26.24
N ASP A 164 -11.58 -7.44 -25.39
CA ASP A 164 -11.02 -6.14 -25.71
C ASP A 164 -9.85 -5.81 -24.74
N GLY A 165 -8.63 -5.84 -25.24
CA GLY A 165 -7.43 -5.34 -24.54
C GLY A 165 -6.80 -6.23 -23.46
N GLY A 166 -7.22 -7.48 -23.27
CA GLY A 166 -6.58 -8.41 -22.32
C GLY A 166 -6.90 -8.13 -20.84
N LYS A 167 -7.89 -7.27 -20.57
CA LYS A 167 -8.37 -6.99 -19.21
C LYS A 167 -9.09 -8.22 -18.66
N ARG A 168 -8.61 -8.75 -17.53
CA ARG A 168 -9.18 -9.91 -16.85
C ARG A 168 -10.40 -9.49 -16.04
N VAL A 169 -11.53 -10.15 -16.27
CA VAL A 169 -12.80 -9.90 -15.60
C VAL A 169 -13.13 -11.06 -14.68
N LEU A 170 -13.41 -10.77 -13.41
CA LEU A 170 -13.84 -11.73 -12.41
C LEU A 170 -15.26 -12.22 -12.68
N ASN A 171 -15.44 -13.55 -12.73
CA ASN A 171 -16.73 -14.20 -12.75
C ASN A 171 -17.24 -14.40 -11.31
N LEU A 172 -18.20 -13.58 -10.90
CA LEU A 172 -18.75 -13.58 -9.54
C LEU A 172 -19.48 -14.88 -9.19
N GLU A 173 -20.09 -15.54 -10.18
CA GLU A 173 -20.79 -16.80 -9.97
C GLU A 173 -19.81 -17.93 -9.68
N ALA A 174 -18.68 -17.96 -10.40
CA ALA A 174 -17.60 -18.93 -10.17
C ALA A 174 -16.94 -18.75 -8.77
N LEU A 175 -16.83 -17.51 -8.29
CA LEU A 175 -16.32 -17.21 -6.94
C LEU A 175 -17.27 -17.75 -5.86
N LYS A 176 -18.59 -17.53 -6.02
CA LYS A 176 -19.63 -17.99 -5.08
C LYS A 176 -19.77 -19.51 -5.04
N GLN A 177 -19.59 -20.19 -6.18
CA GLN A 177 -19.68 -21.66 -6.25
C GLN A 177 -18.60 -22.38 -5.42
N ARG A 178 -17.45 -21.74 -5.17
CA ARG A 178 -16.35 -22.29 -4.34
C ARG A 178 -16.64 -22.29 -2.84
N ARG A 179 -17.72 -21.63 -2.37
CA ARG A 179 -18.10 -21.53 -0.96
C ARG A 179 -16.94 -21.12 -0.05
N PHE A 180 -16.24 -20.03 -0.41
CA PHE A 180 -15.23 -19.47 0.47
C PHE A 180 -15.86 -19.01 1.80
N PRO A 181 -15.08 -18.94 2.91
CA PRO A 181 -15.52 -18.24 4.10
C PRO A 181 -15.90 -16.80 3.76
N PRO A 182 -16.97 -16.22 4.36
CA PRO A 182 -17.48 -14.90 3.98
C PRO A 182 -16.42 -13.78 3.97
N ALA A 183 -15.50 -13.79 4.95
CA ALA A 183 -14.42 -12.80 5.02
C ALA A 183 -13.43 -12.90 3.85
N THR A 184 -13.14 -14.12 3.37
CA THR A 184 -12.28 -14.34 2.21
C THR A 184 -12.98 -13.93 0.93
N GLU A 185 -14.25 -14.30 0.76
CA GLU A 185 -15.04 -13.91 -0.41
C GLU A 185 -15.15 -12.39 -0.56
N ASN A 186 -15.49 -11.69 0.54
CA ASN A 186 -15.58 -10.23 0.56
C ASN A 186 -14.25 -9.56 0.22
N PHE A 187 -13.13 -10.09 0.75
CA PHE A 187 -11.81 -9.56 0.43
C PHE A 187 -11.48 -9.73 -1.06
N LEU A 188 -11.70 -10.92 -1.63
CA LEU A 188 -11.45 -11.20 -3.04
C LEU A 188 -12.33 -10.34 -3.96
N TYR A 189 -13.59 -10.11 -3.58
CA TYR A 189 -14.50 -9.20 -4.29
C TYR A 189 -13.98 -7.76 -4.29
N HIS A 190 -13.64 -7.21 -3.12
CA HIS A 190 -13.12 -5.84 -3.02
C HIS A 190 -11.76 -5.68 -3.71
N LEU A 191 -10.92 -6.72 -3.66
CA LEU A 191 -9.64 -6.73 -4.37
C LEU A 191 -9.87 -6.69 -5.89
N ALA A 192 -10.79 -7.48 -6.41
CA ALA A 192 -11.17 -7.43 -7.83
C ALA A 192 -11.76 -6.06 -8.21
N ALA A 193 -12.56 -5.43 -7.34
CA ALA A 193 -13.06 -4.07 -7.55
C ALA A 193 -11.90 -3.05 -7.64
N ALA A 194 -10.95 -3.11 -6.71
CA ALA A 194 -9.78 -2.21 -6.67
C ALA A 194 -8.88 -2.36 -7.90
N GLU A 195 -8.76 -3.56 -8.45
CA GLU A 195 -8.03 -3.86 -9.70
C GLU A 195 -8.86 -3.63 -10.98
N GLN A 196 -10.09 -3.09 -10.87
CA GLN A 196 -11.01 -2.90 -11.98
C GLN A 196 -11.31 -4.20 -12.76
N MET A 197 -11.30 -5.34 -12.08
CA MET A 197 -11.59 -6.65 -12.65
C MET A 197 -13.09 -6.98 -12.63
N LEU A 198 -13.97 -6.06 -12.23
CA LEU A 198 -15.42 -6.30 -12.27
C LEU A 198 -16.01 -5.91 -13.63
N LYS A 199 -16.93 -6.74 -14.15
CA LYS A 199 -17.85 -6.34 -15.23
C LYS A 199 -18.83 -5.34 -14.61
N ILE A 200 -18.77 -4.08 -15.03
CA ILE A 200 -19.77 -3.05 -14.72
C ILE A 200 -20.86 -3.14 -15.78
#